data_AF-A0A0F7U1Q3-F1
#
_entry.id   AF-A0A0F7U1Q3-F1
#
_cell.length_a   1.000
_cell.length_b   1.000
_cell.length_c   1.000
_cell.angle_alpha   90.00
_cell.angle_beta   90.00
_cell.angle_gamma   90.00
#
_symmetry.space_group_name_H-M   'P 1'
#
loop_
_entity.id
_entity.type
_entity.pdbx_description
1 polymer ?
#
loop_
_entity_poly.entity_id
_entity_poly.type
_entity_poly.pdbx_seq_one_letter_code
_entity_poly.pdbx_strand_id
1 'polypeptide(L)'
;MVTGDNIHTALAIAEACGIKTNDGIAMEGTELRNLRENELAVVIPKLQILARSSPDDKELVVKHLKRLGEIVAVTEDGTNDGPALKAADVGFSMGLSGTEV
;
A
#
# COMPACT_ATOMS: atom_id res chain seq x y z
N MET A 1 3.49 4.05 -0.39
CA MET A 1 4.13 3.21 0.66
C MET A 1 3.03 2.51 1.43
N VAL A 2 3.09 1.19 1.53
CA VAL A 2 2.16 0.40 2.34
C VAL A 2 2.99 -0.49 3.26
N THR A 3 2.80 -0.38 4.58
CA THR A 3 3.66 -1.03 5.58
C THR A 3 2.87 -1.48 6.81
N GLY A 4 3.34 -2.56 7.44
CA GLY A 4 2.87 -3.03 8.74
C GLY A 4 3.38 -2.18 9.91
N ASP A 5 4.33 -1.26 9.68
CA ASP A 5 4.87 -0.37 10.71
C ASP A 5 3.84 0.64 11.24
N ASN A 6 4.16 1.28 12.37
CA ASN A 6 3.35 2.36 12.91
C ASN A 6 3.41 3.62 12.02
N ILE A 7 2.37 4.47 12.13
CA ILE A 7 2.21 5.65 11.29
C ILE A 7 3.35 6.68 11.43
N HIS A 8 3.92 6.84 12.63
CA HIS A 8 5.00 7.81 12.86
C HIS A 8 6.29 7.41 12.15
N THR A 9 6.66 6.12 12.22
CA THR A 9 7.82 5.58 11.49
C THR A 9 7.59 5.69 9.98
N ALA A 10 6.41 5.29 9.51
CA ALA A 10 6.07 5.34 8.09
C ALA A 10 6.14 6.77 7.54
N LEU A 11 5.61 7.75 8.27
CA LEU A 11 5.68 9.17 7.90
C LEU A 11 7.13 9.67 7.85
N ALA A 12 7.91 9.43 8.89
CA ALA A 12 9.30 9.89 8.95
C ALA A 12 10.14 9.37 7.76
N ILE A 13 9.99 8.08 7.42
CA ILE A 13 10.68 7.48 6.28
C ILE A 13 10.13 8.03 4.97
N ALA A 14 8.80 8.12 4.83
CA ALA A 14 8.17 8.61 3.61
C ALA A 14 8.55 10.07 3.30
N GLU A 15 8.70 10.92 4.32
CA GLU A 15 9.17 12.30 4.16
C GLU A 15 10.65 12.33 3.75
N ALA A 16 11.50 11.56 4.42
CA ALA A 16 12.92 11.47 4.07
C ALA A 16 13.16 10.95 2.64
N CYS A 17 12.30 10.05 2.16
CA CYS A 17 12.34 9.51 0.81
C CYS A 17 11.58 10.35 -0.24
N GLY A 18 10.91 11.44 0.15
CA GLY A 18 10.13 12.27 -0.75
C GLY A 18 8.83 11.63 -1.28
N ILE A 19 8.32 10.60 -0.59
CA ILE A 19 7.06 9.91 -0.92
C ILE A 19 5.86 10.74 -0.46
N LYS A 20 5.93 11.35 0.73
CA LYS A 20 4.84 12.17 1.28
C LYS A 20 4.87 13.58 0.67
N THR A 21 3.80 13.96 -0.01
CA THR A 21 3.55 15.33 -0.48
C THR A 21 2.58 16.05 0.46
N ASN A 22 2.44 17.37 0.33
CA ASN A 22 1.52 18.15 1.17
C ASN A 22 0.05 17.67 1.06
N ASP A 23 -0.38 17.33 -0.15
CA ASP A 23 -1.78 16.93 -0.43
C ASP A 23 -2.02 15.42 -0.31
N GLY A 24 -0.96 14.64 -0.09
CA GLY A 24 -1.06 13.19 0.04
C GLY A 24 -1.65 12.74 1.37
N ILE A 25 -2.45 11.67 1.33
CA ILE A 25 -3.10 11.10 2.50
C ILE A 25 -2.17 10.06 3.13
N ALA A 26 -2.10 10.09 4.46
CA ALA A 26 -1.48 9.08 5.29
C ALA A 26 -2.51 8.60 6.31
N MET A 27 -2.69 7.29 6.44
CA MET A 27 -3.66 6.71 7.39
C MET A 27 -3.25 5.31 7.83
N GLU A 28 -3.89 4.80 8.88
CA GLU A 28 -3.72 3.42 9.33
C GLU A 28 -4.74 2.47 8.68
N GLY A 29 -4.39 1.18 8.58
CA GLY A 29 -5.27 0.14 8.02
C GLY A 29 -6.65 0.06 8.70
N THR A 30 -6.74 0.36 10.00
CA THR A 30 -8.03 0.44 10.71
C THR A 30 -8.93 1.54 10.16
N GLU A 31 -8.36 2.68 9.76
CA GLU A 31 -9.13 3.78 9.17
C GLU A 31 -9.59 3.42 7.76
N LEU A 32 -8.71 2.81 6.96
CA LEU A 32 -9.04 2.34 5.60
C LEU A 32 -10.22 1.36 5.61
N ARG A 33 -10.21 0.37 6.53
CA ARG A 33 -11.28 -0.63 6.64
C ARG A 33 -12.65 -0.07 7.05
N ASN A 34 -12.67 1.11 7.65
CA ASN A 34 -13.91 1.79 8.05
C ASN A 34 -14.48 2.67 6.94
N LEU A 35 -13.77 2.85 5.82
CA LEU A 35 -14.27 3.59 4.67
C LEU A 35 -15.26 2.76 3.87
N ARG A 36 -16.30 3.42 3.37
CA ARG A 36 -17.24 2.87 2.39
C ARG A 36 -16.63 2.89 1.00
N GLU A 37 -17.16 2.07 0.09
CA GLU A 37 -16.66 1.94 -1.29
C GLU A 37 -16.52 3.29 -2.02
N ASN A 38 -17.49 4.20 -1.84
CA ASN A 38 -17.46 5.54 -2.43
C ASN A 38 -16.38 6.44 -1.81
N GLU A 39 -16.05 6.25 -0.53
CA GLU A 39 -14.97 6.97 0.15
C GLU A 39 -13.61 6.41 -0.30
N LEU A 40 -13.48 5.08 -0.45
CA LEU A 40 -12.29 4.43 -0.97
C LEU A 40 -11.92 4.93 -2.37
N ALA A 41 -12.90 5.11 -3.27
CA ALA A 41 -12.67 5.64 -4.62
C ALA A 41 -12.08 7.06 -4.63
N VAL A 42 -12.31 7.85 -3.57
CA VAL A 42 -11.77 9.21 -3.43
C VAL A 42 -10.44 9.23 -2.70
N VAL A 43 -10.29 8.38 -1.69
CA VAL A 43 -9.11 8.35 -0.81
C VAL A 43 -7.93 7.63 -1.47
N ILE A 44 -8.14 6.45 -2.06
CA ILE A 44 -7.07 5.60 -2.60
C ILE A 44 -6.19 6.31 -3.63
N PRO A 45 -6.71 7.11 -4.59
CA PRO A 45 -5.88 7.85 -5.55
C PRO A 45 -4.92 8.85 -4.90
N LYS A 46 -5.23 9.31 -3.68
CA LYS A 46 -4.41 10.27 -2.94
C LYS A 46 -3.64 9.61 -1.78
N LEU A 47 -3.86 8.32 -1.55
CA LEU A 47 -3.24 7.57 -0.46
C LEU A 47 -1.78 7.30 -0.79
N GLN A 48 -0.88 7.96 -0.07
CA GLN A 48 0.56 7.80 -0.25
C GLN A 48 1.17 6.90 0.82
N ILE A 49 0.57 6.86 2.00
CA ILE A 49 1.05 6.07 3.14
C ILE A 49 -0.11 5.33 3.77
N LEU A 50 0.00 4.00 3.80
CA LEU A 50 -0.87 3.15 4.59
C LEU A 50 -0.02 2.42 5.63
N ALA A 51 -0.20 2.75 6.90
CA ALA A 51 0.51 2.16 8.02
C ALA A 51 -0.34 1.09 8.72
N ARG A 52 0.28 0.23 9.54
CA ARG A 52 -0.35 -0.92 10.19
C ARG A 52 -1.23 -1.74 9.24
N SER A 53 -0.80 -1.88 7.98
CA SER A 53 -1.54 -2.60 6.96
C SER A 53 -1.47 -4.11 7.18
N SER A 54 -2.61 -4.80 7.05
CA SER A 54 -2.65 -6.25 6.88
C SER A 54 -2.37 -6.65 5.42
N PRO A 55 -2.09 -7.94 5.13
CA PRO A 55 -2.05 -8.46 3.76
C PRO A 55 -3.30 -8.12 2.93
N ASP A 56 -4.48 -8.20 3.55
CA ASP A 56 -5.76 -7.89 2.89
C ASP A 56 -5.88 -6.40 2.55
N ASP A 57 -5.38 -5.51 3.42
CA ASP A 57 -5.38 -4.07 3.14
C ASP A 57 -4.51 -3.76 1.92
N LYS A 58 -3.34 -4.42 1.80
CA LYS A 58 -2.45 -4.28 0.64
C LYS A 58 -3.14 -4.71 -0.64
N GLU A 59 -3.75 -5.90 -0.63
CA GLU A 59 -4.48 -6.42 -1.79
C GLU A 59 -5.67 -5.52 -2.16
N LEU A 60 -6.39 -4.98 -1.17
CA LEU A 60 -7.49 -4.04 -1.37
C LEU A 60 -7.02 -2.80 -2.13
N VAL A 61 -5.95 -2.14 -1.68
CA VAL A 61 -5.41 -0.95 -2.34
C VAL A 61 -5.05 -1.25 -3.80
N VAL A 62 -4.36 -2.36 -4.06
CA VAL A 62 -3.97 -2.78 -5.41
C VAL A 62 -5.20 -3.00 -6.29
N LYS A 63 -6.19 -3.78 -5.82
CA LYS A 63 -7.41 -4.06 -6.57
C LYS A 63 -8.20 -2.78 -6.87
N HIS A 64 -8.28 -1.84 -5.93
CA HIS A 64 -8.98 -0.57 -6.14
C HIS A 64 -8.29 0.31 -7.18
N LEU A 65 -6.97 0.47 -7.10
CA LEU A 65 -6.21 1.22 -8.11
C LEU A 65 -6.43 0.63 -9.51
N LYS A 66 -6.38 -0.70 -9.63
CA LYS A 66 -6.68 -1.39 -10.90
C LYS A 66 -8.12 -1.19 -11.38
N ARG A 67 -9.12 -1.17 -10.48
CA ARG A 67 -10.51 -0.86 -10.85
C ARG A 67 -10.67 0.56 -11.38
N LEU A 68 -9.80 1.49 -11.00
CA LEU A 68 -9.75 2.84 -11.55
C LEU A 68 -9.04 2.93 -12.91
N GLY A 69 -8.52 1.82 -13.43
CA GLY A 69 -7.84 1.75 -14.72
C GLY A 69 -6.34 2.05 -14.64
N GLU A 70 -5.77 2.15 -13.43
CA GLU A 70 -4.34 2.34 -13.25
C GLU A 70 -3.56 1.05 -13.50
N ILE A 71 -2.33 1.18 -14.01
CA ILE A 71 -1.37 0.08 -14.10
C ILE A 71 -0.57 0.04 -12.79
N VAL A 72 -0.67 -1.05 -12.04
CA VAL A 72 -0.13 -1.14 -10.68
C VAL A 72 1.08 -2.07 -10.63
N ALA A 73 2.19 -1.53 -10.14
CA ALA A 73 3.37 -2.29 -9.77
C ALA A 73 3.49 -2.39 -8.25
N VAL A 74 3.85 -3.58 -7.74
CA VAL A 74 4.09 -3.84 -6.31
C VAL A 74 5.51 -4.34 -6.13
N THR A 75 6.23 -3.83 -5.13
CA THR A 75 7.61 -4.23 -4.81
C THR A 75 7.70 -4.65 -3.36
N GLU A 76 8.05 -5.91 -3.10
CA GLU A 76 8.02 -6.47 -1.75
C GLU A 76 9.20 -7.39 -1.43
N ASP A 77 9.47 -7.50 -0.14
CA ASP A 77 10.64 -8.11 0.46
C ASP A 77 10.30 -9.25 1.44
N GLY A 78 9.05 -9.73 1.50
CA GLY A 78 8.63 -10.78 2.42
C GLY A 78 7.42 -11.63 1.98
N THR A 79 7.08 -12.64 2.77
CA THR A 79 5.98 -13.60 2.56
C THR A 79 4.58 -13.01 2.67
N ASN A 80 4.42 -11.89 3.38
CA ASN A 80 3.10 -11.37 3.78
C ASN A 80 2.26 -10.81 2.63
N ASP A 81 2.81 -10.75 1.42
CA ASP A 81 2.25 -9.89 0.39
C ASP A 81 1.96 -10.59 -0.93
N GLY A 82 2.04 -11.93 -0.93
CA GLY A 82 1.66 -12.77 -2.07
C GLY A 82 0.32 -12.39 -2.73
N PRO A 83 -0.75 -12.08 -1.98
CA PRO A 83 -2.02 -11.63 -2.57
C PRO A 83 -1.89 -10.32 -3.35
N ALA A 84 -1.22 -9.31 -2.79
CA ALA A 84 -1.05 -8.00 -3.42
C ALA A 84 -0.17 -8.10 -4.68
N LEU A 85 0.92 -8.87 -4.59
CA LEU A 85 1.85 -9.10 -5.70
C LEU A 85 1.17 -9.86 -6.86
N LYS A 86 0.29 -10.82 -6.55
CA LYS A 86 -0.52 -11.54 -7.55
C LYS A 86 -1.63 -10.67 -8.15
N ALA A 87 -2.19 -9.74 -7.38
CA ALA A 87 -3.23 -8.84 -7.86
C ALA A 87 -2.68 -7.72 -8.77
N ALA A 88 -1.42 -7.34 -8.59
CA ALA A 88 -0.73 -6.31 -9.37
C ALA A 88 -0.60 -6.68 -10.86
N ASP A 89 -0.34 -5.69 -11.72
CA ASP A 89 0.00 -5.94 -13.12
C ASP A 89 1.46 -6.38 -13.27
N VAL A 90 2.34 -5.86 -12.41
CA VAL A 90 3.74 -6.25 -12.32
C VAL A 90 4.15 -6.38 -10.85
N GLY A 91 4.69 -7.55 -10.49
CA GLY A 91 5.23 -7.81 -9.16
C GLY A 91 6.75 -7.86 -9.16
N PHE A 92 7.39 -7.22 -8.19
CA PHE A 92 8.83 -7.28 -7.93
C PHE A 92 9.06 -7.92 -6.58
N SER A 93 9.83 -9.02 -6.55
CA SER A 93 10.27 -9.68 -5.31
C SER A 93 11.76 -9.44 -5.12
N MET A 94 12.15 -9.03 -3.92
CA MET A 94 13.53 -8.74 -3.59
C MET A 94 14.32 -10.02 -3.30
N GLY A 95 15.14 -10.51 -4.23
CA GLY A 95 15.80 -11.83 -4.11
C GLY A 95 16.87 -12.01 -3.03
N LEU A 96 17.39 -10.95 -2.41
CA LEU A 96 18.42 -11.05 -1.35
C LEU A 96 17.86 -10.96 0.08
N SER A 97 16.73 -10.27 0.26
CA SER A 97 16.08 -10.07 1.56
C SER A 97 14.69 -10.70 1.61
N GLY A 98 14.19 -11.18 0.46
CA GLY A 98 12.92 -11.87 0.30
C GLY A 98 13.01 -13.34 0.66
N THR A 99 11.99 -13.79 1.37
CA THR A 99 11.71 -15.19 1.64
C THR A 99 11.17 -15.88 0.38
N GLU A 100 11.68 -17.06 0.03
CA GLU A 100 11.07 -17.93 -0.99
C GLU A 100 9.62 -18.28 -0.60
N VAL A 101 8.71 -18.24 -1.56
CA VAL A 101 7.28 -18.59 -1.41
C VAL A 101 6.88 -19.59 -2.48
#